data_AF-A0A5J4X2U7-F1
#
_entry.id   AF-A0A5J4X2U7-F1
#
_cell.length_a   1.000
_cell.length_b   1.000
_cell.length_c   1.000
_cell.angle_alpha   90.00
_cell.angle_beta   90.00
_cell.angle_gamma   90.00
#
_symmetry.space_group_name_H-M   'P 1'
#
loop_
_entity.id
_entity.type
_entity.pdbx_description
1 polymer ?
#
loop_
_entity_poly.entity_id
_entity_poly.type
_entity_poly.pdbx_seq_one_letter_code
_entity_poly.pdbx_strand_id
1 'polypeptide(L)'
;MNWITGVPEYCANIINEAFGEDTVRKRTVQRWFEKFRSGNESVEDLERSGRPPNIDLPSQILMALGAYPFISVRDLQQFMDLPRENI
;
A
#
# COMPACT_ATOMS: atom_id res chain seq x y z
N MET A 1 -22.81 -6.67 -15.42
CA MET A 1 -23.18 -7.68 -14.41
C MET A 1 -24.18 -7.05 -13.45
N ASN A 2 -25.42 -7.52 -13.44
CA ASN A 2 -26.48 -7.00 -12.57
C ASN A 2 -26.23 -7.48 -11.13
N TRP A 3 -25.83 -6.53 -10.30
CA TRP A 3 -25.68 -6.63 -8.86
C TRP A 3 -27.04 -7.00 -8.25
N ILE A 4 -27.15 -8.13 -7.58
CA ILE A 4 -28.28 -8.37 -6.69
C ILE A 4 -28.17 -7.30 -5.60
N THR A 5 -29.14 -6.38 -5.59
CA THR A 5 -28.94 -5.02 -5.13
C THR A 5 -28.81 -4.85 -3.60
N GLY A 6 -28.93 -5.93 -2.83
CA GLY A 6 -28.92 -5.91 -1.37
C GLY A 6 -27.96 -6.87 -0.67
N VAL A 7 -27.30 -7.80 -1.36
CA VAL A 7 -26.46 -8.82 -0.69
C VAL A 7 -25.31 -8.21 0.11
N PRO A 8 -24.52 -7.25 -0.44
CA PRO A 8 -23.45 -6.63 0.34
C PRO A 8 -23.95 -5.80 1.53
N GLU A 9 -25.16 -5.24 1.44
CA GLU A 9 -25.80 -4.50 2.54
C GLU A 9 -26.20 -5.45 3.67
N TYR A 10 -26.88 -6.54 3.30
CA TYR A 10 -27.31 -7.58 4.23
C TYR A 10 -26.13 -8.20 4.99
N CYS A 11 -25.06 -8.55 4.28
CA CYS A 11 -23.85 -9.09 4.90
C CYS A 11 -23.18 -8.07 5.83
N ALA A 12 -23.15 -6.78 5.47
CA ALA A 12 -22.61 -5.74 6.34
C ALA A 12 -23.41 -5.63 7.64
N ASN A 13 -24.75 -5.70 7.56
CA ASN A 13 -25.61 -5.66 8.74
C ASN A 13 -25.38 -6.86 9.67
N ILE A 14 -25.28 -8.08 9.14
CA ILE A 14 -24.97 -9.27 9.96
C ILE A 14 -23.64 -9.09 10.72
N ILE A 15 -22.62 -8.58 10.04
CA ILE A 15 -21.30 -8.37 10.67
C ILE A 15 -21.40 -7.30 11.76
N ASN A 16 -22.08 -6.19 11.49
CA ASN A 16 -22.23 -5.11 12.47
C ASN A 16 -23.09 -5.54 13.68
N GLU A 17 -24.11 -6.38 13.49
CA GLU A 17 -24.89 -6.95 14.59
C GLU A 17 -24.05 -7.87 15.48
N ALA A 18 -23.13 -8.64 14.89
CA ALA A 18 -22.30 -9.58 15.64
C ALA A 18 -21.09 -8.93 16.34
N PHE A 19 -20.48 -7.92 15.73
CA PHE A 19 -19.19 -7.35 16.17
C PHE A 19 -19.27 -5.90 16.65
N GLY A 20 -20.43 -5.26 16.51
CA GLY A 20 -20.67 -3.87 16.92
C GLY A 20 -21.04 -2.97 15.75
N GLU A 21 -21.81 -1.93 16.05
CA GLU A 21 -22.23 -0.93 15.06
C GLU A 21 -21.01 -0.32 14.34
N ASP A 22 -21.16 -0.07 13.04
CA ASP A 22 -20.10 0.49 12.17
C ASP A 22 -18.80 -0.32 12.04
N THR A 23 -18.75 -1.59 12.46
CA THR A 23 -17.59 -2.48 12.28
C THR A 23 -17.14 -2.55 10.81
N VAL A 24 -18.09 -2.68 9.90
CA VAL A 24 -17.85 -2.66 8.46
C VAL A 24 -18.86 -1.78 7.73
N ARG A 25 -18.38 -1.19 6.65
CA ARG A 25 -19.23 -0.49 5.67
C ARG A 25 -19.55 -1.43 4.52
N LYS A 26 -20.72 -1.26 3.89
CA LYS A 26 -21.11 -1.96 2.64
C LYS A 26 -19.99 -2.02 1.60
N ARG A 27 -19.27 -0.91 1.38
CA ARG A 27 -18.15 -0.82 0.43
C ARG A 27 -17.02 -1.81 0.73
N THR A 28 -16.79 -2.11 2.00
CA THR A 28 -15.76 -3.06 2.44
C THR A 28 -16.18 -4.47 2.06
N VAL A 29 -17.44 -4.82 2.32
CA VAL A 29 -18.02 -6.12 1.92
C VAL A 29 -18.00 -6.29 0.39
N GLN A 30 -18.33 -5.24 -0.37
CA GLN A 30 -18.23 -5.28 -1.84
C GLN A 30 -16.81 -5.63 -2.32
N ARG A 31 -15.78 -4.99 -1.74
CA ARG A 31 -14.37 -5.28 -2.07
C ARG A 31 -13.97 -6.70 -1.71
N TRP A 32 -14.42 -7.24 -0.60
CA TRP A 32 -14.18 -8.64 -0.25
C TRP A 32 -14.82 -9.59 -1.26
N PHE A 33 -16.06 -9.34 -1.67
CA PHE A 33 -16.73 -10.14 -2.72
C PHE A 33 -15.95 -10.12 -4.04
N GLU A 34 -15.43 -8.97 -4.45
CA GLU A 34 -14.59 -8.84 -5.64
C GLU A 34 -13.29 -9.65 -5.49
N LYS A 35 -12.60 -9.52 -4.34
CA LYS A 35 -11.36 -10.25 -4.02
C LYS A 35 -11.56 -11.77 -4.05
N PHE A 36 -12.62 -12.26 -3.42
CA PHE A 36 -12.94 -13.69 -3.39
C PHE A 36 -13.34 -14.23 -4.76
N ARG A 37 -14.12 -13.46 -5.54
CA ARG A 37 -14.48 -13.86 -6.91
C ARG A 37 -13.28 -13.88 -7.87
N SER A 38 -12.25 -13.09 -7.61
CA SER A 38 -10.99 -13.16 -8.37
C SER A 38 -10.09 -14.33 -7.93
N GLY A 39 -10.56 -15.20 -7.03
CA GLY A 39 -9.78 -16.33 -6.50
C GLY A 39 -8.76 -15.95 -5.43
N ASN A 40 -8.81 -14.72 -4.93
CA ASN A 40 -7.93 -14.29 -3.83
C ASN A 40 -8.67 -14.44 -2.50
N GLU A 41 -8.46 -15.58 -1.86
CA GLU A 41 -9.09 -15.92 -0.56
C GLU A 41 -8.26 -15.49 0.65
N SER A 42 -7.14 -14.77 0.43
CA SER A 42 -6.31 -14.30 1.54
C SER A 42 -7.08 -13.30 2.40
N VAL A 43 -7.05 -13.52 3.72
CA VAL A 43 -7.64 -12.62 4.72
C VAL A 43 -6.64 -11.53 5.13
N GLU A 44 -5.35 -11.75 4.92
CA GLU A 44 -4.29 -10.81 5.30
C GLU A 44 -4.34 -9.52 4.47
N ASP A 45 -3.96 -8.43 5.13
CA ASP A 45 -3.66 -7.16 4.47
C ASP A 45 -2.50 -7.38 3.48
N LEU A 46 -2.57 -6.75 2.31
CA LEU A 46 -1.39 -6.62 1.46
C LEU A 46 -0.32 -5.81 2.18
N GLU A 47 0.94 -6.01 1.81
CA GLU A 47 2.01 -5.13 2.26
C GLU A 47 1.60 -3.68 2.07
N ARG A 48 1.53 -2.96 3.19
CA ARG A 48 1.21 -1.54 3.17
C ARG A 48 2.39 -0.86 2.48
N SER A 49 2.11 -0.01 1.50
CA SER A 49 3.09 0.91 0.95
C SER A 49 3.47 1.92 2.05
N GLY A 50 4.37 1.51 2.94
CA GLY A 50 4.99 2.39 3.92
C GLY A 50 6.01 3.30 3.26
N ARG A 51 6.73 4.06 4.09
CA ARG A 51 7.94 4.75 3.61
C ARG A 51 8.87 3.69 3.01
N PRO A 52 9.44 3.91 1.81
CA PRO A 52 10.38 2.97 1.22
C PRO A 52 11.49 2.66 2.24
N PRO A 53 11.89 1.38 2.38
CA PRO A 53 12.94 1.00 3.31
C PRO A 53 14.20 1.81 2.98
N ASN A 54 14.84 2.34 4.03
CA ASN A 54 16.05 3.14 3.91
C ASN A 54 17.22 2.20 3.59
N ILE A 55 17.33 1.79 2.33
CA ILE A 55 18.39 0.89 1.84
C ILE A 55 19.69 1.68 1.84
N ASP A 56 20.43 1.64 2.96
CA ASP A 56 21.79 2.19 3.18
C ASP A 56 22.12 3.52 2.48
N LEU A 57 21.09 4.34 2.28
CA LEU A 57 21.15 5.60 1.55
C LEU A 57 22.18 6.55 2.19
N PRO A 58 22.27 6.66 3.54
CA PRO A 58 23.27 7.51 4.16
C PRO A 58 24.70 7.11 3.78
N SER A 59 25.04 5.82 3.75
CA SER A 59 26.41 5.38 3.45
C SER A 59 26.77 5.59 1.98
N GLN A 60 25.82 5.36 1.07
CA GLN A 60 26.01 5.59 -0.36
C GLN A 60 26.14 7.09 -0.70
N ILE A 61 25.32 7.94 -0.07
CA ILE A 61 25.44 9.41 -0.18
C ILE A 61 26.81 9.86 0.33
N LEU A 62 27.23 9.37 1.50
CA LEU A 62 28.52 9.73 2.10
C LEU A 62 29.70 9.27 1.24
N MET A 63 29.63 8.08 0.63
CA MET A 63 30.65 7.63 -0.33
C MET A 63 30.71 8.54 -1.57
N ALA A 64 29.55 8.91 -2.13
CA ALA A 64 29.49 9.80 -3.29
C ALA A 64 30.05 11.20 -2.97
N LEU A 65 29.70 11.77 -1.81
CA LEU A 65 30.24 13.05 -1.34
C LEU A 65 31.73 12.99 -1.03
N GLY A 66 32.24 11.84 -0.56
CA GLY A 66 33.66 11.62 -0.34
C GLY A 66 34.47 11.62 -1.65
N ALA A 67 33.93 11.01 -2.72
CA ALA A 67 34.58 10.98 -4.03
C ALA A 67 34.36 12.28 -4.84
N TYR A 68 33.18 12.89 -4.72
CA TYR A 68 32.75 14.06 -5.47
C TYR A 68 32.02 15.06 -4.54
N PRO A 69 32.74 15.94 -3.84
CA PRO A 69 32.18 16.81 -2.79
C PRO A 69 31.10 17.79 -3.26
N PHE A 70 31.05 18.07 -4.57
CA PHE A 70 30.13 19.02 -5.18
C PHE A 70 29.16 18.34 -6.16
N ILE A 71 28.95 17.03 -6.04
CA ILE A 71 27.97 16.30 -6.86
C ILE A 71 26.58 16.91 -6.68
N SER A 72 25.85 17.14 -7.78
CA SER A 72 24.50 17.66 -7.70
C SER A 72 23.54 16.56 -7.24
N VAL A 73 22.42 16.94 -6.62
CA VAL A 73 21.35 15.99 -6.22
C VAL A 73 20.84 15.19 -7.43
N ARG A 74 20.81 15.80 -8.62
CA ARG A 74 20.40 15.14 -9.87
C ARG A 74 21.40 14.07 -10.30
N ASP A 75 22.69 14.39 -10.23
CA ASP A 75 23.75 13.44 -10.61
C ASP A 75 23.83 12.31 -9.58
N LEU A 76 23.58 12.62 -8.31
CA LEU A 76 23.52 11.64 -7.22
C LEU A 76 22.32 10.67 -7.40
N GLN A 77 21.16 11.17 -7.82
CA GLN A 77 20.01 10.33 -8.21
C GLN A 77 20.34 9.38 -9.33
N GLN A 78 21.00 9.88 -10.37
CA GLN A 78 21.40 9.07 -11.51
C GLN A 78 22.50 8.06 -11.14
N PHE A 79 23.38 8.42 -10.22
CA PHE A 79 24.42 7.54 -9.70
C PHE A 79 23.85 6.39 -8.84
N MET A 80 22.81 6.66 -8.05
CA MET A 80 22.21 5.70 -7.11
C MET A 80 20.99 4.96 -7.67
N ASP A 81 20.50 5.33 -8.86
CA ASP A 81 19.26 4.83 -9.47
C ASP A 81 18.04 4.95 -8.55
N LEU A 82 17.90 6.11 -7.89
CA LEU A 82 16.82 6.37 -6.94
C LEU A 82 15.92 7.52 -7.36
N PRO A 83 14.61 7.42 -7.10
CA PRO A 83 13.68 8.53 -7.32
C PRO A 83 14.02 9.70 -6.40
N ARG A 84 13.69 10.91 -6.83
CA ARG A 84 13.98 12.14 -6.07
C ARG A 84 13.43 12.16 -4.65
N GLU A 85 12.34 11.45 -4.43
CA GLU A 85 11.70 11.31 -3.11
C GLU A 85 12.57 10.54 -2.11
N ASN A 86 13.59 9.83 -2.59
CA ASN A 86 14.50 9.01 -1.81
C ASN A 86 15.88 9.65 -1.60
N ILE A 87 16.11 10.91 -2.03
CA ILE A 87 17.39 11.64 -1.85
C ILE A 87 17.12 13.00 -1.22
#